data_AF-F3ZWX2-F1
#
_entry.id   AF-F3ZWX2-F1
#
_cell.length_a   1.000
_cell.length_b   1.000
_cell.length_c   1.000
_cell.angle_alpha   90.00
_cell.angle_beta   90.00
_cell.angle_gamma   90.00
#
_symmetry.space_group_name_H-M   'P 1'
#
loop_
_entity.id
_entity.type
_entity.pdbx_description
1 polymer ?
#
loop_
_entity_poly.entity_id
_entity_poly.type
_entity_poly.pdbx_seq_one_letter_code
_entity_poly.pdbx_strand_id
1 'polypeptide(L)'
;MQKKIIAIIVVIAVMVACTVTVSAAGESTYTRLAGADRYATCAEISKAGWDSAGTVVIACGDDFPDGLAGGPLAYKFNAPLLLVQKDKIPASITSEIKRLKPQKAYVLGGPDVVSNTVVSELHKYGISIERVYGDDRAATAAEIAKITGATGGKAIIATGLDYPDALAVSPIAAKNGWPILFAYNNILPEATADALLKLGIKEVDIIGGPDVVGNSAAAQIQNMGIHAKRIYGDNRYITALNIAKRYSTANNGIFMVTGADFADALSTAPLAAQKSPVLLLAAKDSVEPEVRAFAKEKGISRDMITVIGGTDVVSETAVERLFTGDTVELYNVTVDIEGAEDPLYVVHFSFQRPVPYTFLSVRLKEDPNGQPVSYLGGASTYQPTTQTVSANTFISEEYKGTYWFEIVLEDDEGNEIMHSTPVKIELSGIEEGLIYTSEQLLKSVADGIEPKISPDAQEVLALYNKAKDIVSSIVKPGMSDLQKEKAIHDYVVNNTKYDKENYDNNTIPQESYDAYGALVKNTAVCQGYAEATSLLLNMAGIENIIVSGDANNGITMGGHAWNIVKIDGKYYHLDTTWDDPVTSDGHNVLTYNYFNLSDSEIGKNHFWEKSQYPACPDTGPRPSTTHL
;
A
#
# COMPACT_ATOMS: atom_id res chain seq x y z
N MET A 1 -53.28 -2.40 47.26
CA MET A 1 -52.11 -2.54 48.15
C MET A 1 -51.62 -3.99 48.07
N GLN A 2 -50.39 -4.21 47.56
CA GLN A 2 -49.41 -5.29 47.88
C GLN A 2 -49.91 -6.73 48.14
N LYS A 3 -49.39 -7.84 47.59
CA LYS A 3 -48.07 -8.22 47.04
C LYS A 3 -48.18 -9.62 46.37
N LYS A 4 -47.50 -9.77 45.24
CA LYS A 4 -46.72 -10.92 44.70
C LYS A 4 -46.89 -12.32 45.33
N ILE A 5 -47.17 -13.32 44.49
CA ILE A 5 -46.42 -14.59 44.49
C ILE A 5 -46.09 -14.95 43.03
N ILE A 6 -44.79 -15.11 42.80
CA ILE A 6 -44.14 -15.47 41.54
C ILE A 6 -43.97 -16.99 41.53
N ALA A 7 -44.38 -17.66 40.46
CA ALA A 7 -44.00 -19.04 40.17
C ALA A 7 -42.97 -19.02 39.03
N ILE A 8 -41.71 -19.31 39.37
CA ILE A 8 -40.62 -19.50 38.41
C ILE A 8 -40.64 -20.97 37.98
N ILE A 9 -40.89 -21.20 36.70
CA ILE A 9 -40.60 -22.47 36.03
C ILE A 9 -39.16 -22.34 35.50
N VAL A 10 -38.25 -23.11 36.08
CA VAL A 10 -36.88 -23.28 35.58
C VAL A 10 -36.91 -24.30 34.46
N VAL A 11 -36.83 -23.85 33.21
CA VAL A 11 -36.49 -24.71 32.07
C VAL A 11 -34.98 -24.63 31.90
N ILE A 12 -34.28 -25.70 32.30
CA ILE A 12 -32.86 -25.89 32.05
C ILE A 12 -32.72 -26.24 30.56
N ALA A 13 -32.37 -25.26 29.74
CA ALA A 13 -31.89 -25.49 28.39
C ALA A 13 -30.43 -25.97 28.47
N VAL A 14 -30.22 -27.26 28.26
CA VAL A 14 -28.90 -27.85 28.07
C VAL A 14 -28.38 -27.38 26.70
N MET A 15 -27.62 -26.28 26.68
CA MET A 15 -26.76 -25.97 25.54
C MET A 15 -25.63 -27.00 25.52
N VAL A 16 -25.77 -28.01 24.67
CA VAL A 16 -24.61 -28.77 24.21
C VAL A 16 -23.78 -27.83 23.35
N ALA A 17 -22.84 -27.12 23.98
CA ALA A 17 -21.76 -26.46 23.27
C ALA A 17 -20.92 -27.56 22.63
N CYS A 18 -21.20 -27.85 21.36
CA CYS A 18 -20.28 -28.59 20.52
C CYS A 18 -19.07 -27.68 20.36
N THR A 19 -18.07 -27.84 21.22
CA THR A 19 -16.77 -27.20 21.05
C THR A 19 -16.17 -27.80 19.80
N VAL A 20 -16.34 -27.12 18.67
CA VAL A 20 -15.47 -27.34 17.53
C VAL A 20 -14.10 -26.88 18.02
N THR A 21 -13.24 -27.83 18.38
CA THR A 21 -11.82 -27.56 18.44
C THR A 21 -11.39 -27.26 17.02
N VAL A 22 -11.46 -26.00 16.62
CA VAL A 22 -10.62 -25.51 15.54
C VAL A 22 -9.21 -25.75 16.05
N SER A 23 -8.47 -26.65 15.39
CA SER A 23 -7.05 -26.78 15.64
C SER A 23 -6.45 -25.39 15.52
N ALA A 24 -5.86 -24.90 16.61
CA ALA A 24 -5.11 -23.66 16.59
C ALA A 24 -4.06 -23.74 15.47
N ALA A 25 -3.78 -22.56 14.90
CA ALA A 25 -2.82 -22.28 13.85
C ALA A 25 -1.56 -23.16 13.91
N GLY A 26 -1.02 -23.50 12.73
CA GLY A 26 0.22 -24.25 12.59
C GLY A 26 1.30 -23.74 13.54
N GLU A 27 1.98 -24.68 14.19
CA GLU A 27 3.05 -24.42 15.17
C GLU A 27 3.99 -23.33 14.65
N SER A 28 4.23 -22.29 15.47
CA SER A 28 5.13 -21.20 15.13
C SER A 28 6.51 -21.77 14.79
N THR A 29 6.88 -21.71 13.51
CA THR A 29 8.11 -22.33 12.98
C THR A 29 9.37 -21.53 13.27
N TYR A 30 9.34 -20.54 14.17
CA TYR A 30 10.49 -19.69 14.56
C TYR A 30 10.72 -19.68 16.08
N THR A 31 11.90 -19.27 16.53
CA THR A 31 12.22 -19.14 17.97
C THR A 31 11.89 -17.74 18.47
N ARG A 32 11.25 -17.62 19.64
CA ARG A 32 11.06 -16.32 20.32
C ARG A 32 11.68 -16.32 21.70
N LEU A 33 12.50 -15.31 21.99
CA LEU A 33 13.09 -15.06 23.32
C LEU A 33 12.47 -13.78 23.89
N ALA A 34 11.56 -13.93 24.85
CA ALA A 34 10.78 -12.82 25.39
C ALA A 34 10.40 -13.07 26.85
N GLY A 35 10.35 -12.00 27.63
CA GLY A 35 9.79 -11.98 28.97
C GLY A 35 8.77 -10.86 29.15
N ALA A 36 8.25 -10.72 30.37
CA ALA A 36 7.26 -9.69 30.70
C ALA A 36 7.80 -8.24 30.63
N ASP A 37 9.12 -8.09 30.67
CA ASP A 37 9.83 -6.82 30.54
C ASP A 37 11.24 -7.07 29.97
N ARG A 38 11.99 -5.98 29.75
CA ARG A 38 13.36 -6.02 29.20
C ARG A 38 14.35 -6.87 29.99
N TYR A 39 14.18 -6.95 31.31
CA TYR A 39 15.07 -7.73 32.18
C TYR A 39 14.72 -9.22 32.13
N ALA A 40 13.43 -9.54 32.04
CA ALA A 40 12.98 -10.90 31.80
C ALA A 40 13.36 -11.39 30.39
N THR A 41 13.22 -10.57 29.35
CA THR A 41 13.72 -10.87 28.00
C THR A 41 15.24 -11.10 28.00
N CYS A 42 15.98 -10.24 28.70
CA CYS A 42 17.43 -10.40 28.91
C CYS A 42 17.78 -11.74 29.60
N ALA A 43 17.01 -12.17 30.60
CA ALA A 43 17.20 -13.47 31.24
C ALA A 43 16.93 -14.64 30.27
N GLU A 44 15.91 -14.55 29.40
CA GLU A 44 15.64 -15.57 28.38
C GLU A 44 16.75 -15.64 27.32
N ILE A 45 17.30 -14.49 26.90
CA ILE A 45 18.47 -14.43 26.01
C ILE A 45 19.67 -15.15 26.65
N SER A 46 19.91 -14.90 27.94
CA SER A 46 21.00 -15.54 28.69
C SER A 46 20.81 -17.07 28.80
N LYS A 47 19.60 -17.55 29.08
CA LYS A 47 19.28 -18.98 29.09
C LYS A 47 19.49 -19.64 27.73
N ALA A 48 19.22 -18.93 26.63
CA ALA A 48 19.35 -19.47 25.28
C ALA A 48 20.80 -19.63 24.79
N GLY A 49 21.78 -19.01 25.46
CA GLY A 49 23.20 -19.06 25.09
C GLY A 49 24.13 -19.68 26.12
N TRP A 50 23.76 -19.70 27.41
CA TRP A 50 24.68 -20.07 28.49
C TRP A 50 24.02 -20.95 29.54
N ASP A 51 24.51 -22.17 29.75
CA ASP A 51 24.14 -22.97 30.93
C ASP A 51 24.82 -22.44 32.20
N SER A 52 26.02 -21.88 32.05
CA SER A 52 26.80 -21.18 33.07
C SER A 52 27.72 -20.16 32.40
N ALA A 53 28.20 -19.16 33.16
CA ALA A 53 29.14 -18.17 32.66
C ALA A 53 30.11 -17.75 33.76
N GLY A 54 31.41 -17.81 33.52
CA GLY A 54 32.41 -17.38 34.50
C GLY A 54 32.52 -15.86 34.66
N THR A 55 32.11 -15.14 33.61
CA THR A 55 32.01 -13.67 33.58
C THR A 55 30.60 -13.28 33.17
N VAL A 56 30.11 -12.16 33.68
CA VAL A 56 28.93 -11.44 33.13
C VAL A 56 29.30 -9.99 32.83
N VAL A 57 28.65 -9.40 31.84
CA VAL A 57 28.70 -7.94 31.63
C VAL A 57 27.39 -7.35 32.13
N ILE A 58 27.46 -6.30 32.95
CA ILE A 58 26.31 -5.64 33.55
C ILE A 58 26.18 -4.26 32.93
N ALA A 59 25.01 -3.94 32.38
CA ALA A 59 24.69 -2.62 31.85
C ALA A 59 23.35 -2.13 32.41
N CYS A 60 23.15 -0.81 32.42
CA CYS A 60 21.85 -0.25 32.78
C CYS A 60 20.85 -0.52 31.65
N GLY A 61 19.67 -1.04 32.00
CA GLY A 61 18.55 -1.24 31.09
C GLY A 61 17.64 -0.02 30.97
N ASP A 62 17.80 0.98 31.85
CA ASP A 62 17.00 2.22 31.87
C ASP A 62 17.61 3.29 30.94
N ASP A 63 18.94 3.30 30.84
CA ASP A 63 19.75 4.18 29.99
C ASP A 63 20.84 3.34 29.31
N PHE A 64 20.79 3.24 27.99
CA PHE A 64 21.54 2.27 27.19
C PHE A 64 22.93 2.67 26.65
N PRO A 65 23.39 3.94 26.67
CA PRO A 65 24.48 4.36 25.80
C PRO A 65 25.80 3.65 26.13
N ASP A 66 26.05 3.35 27.41
CA ASP A 66 27.23 2.61 27.85
C ASP A 66 27.17 1.12 27.49
N GLY A 67 25.96 0.56 27.40
CA GLY A 67 25.75 -0.84 27.05
C GLY A 67 25.88 -1.15 25.56
N LEU A 68 25.69 -0.16 24.67
CA LEU A 68 25.73 -0.36 23.21
C LEU A 68 27.09 -0.87 22.72
N ALA A 69 28.18 -0.42 23.35
CA ALA A 69 29.53 -0.90 23.08
C ALA A 69 29.89 -2.20 23.83
N GLY A 70 29.01 -2.69 24.72
CA GLY A 70 29.26 -3.83 25.60
C GLY A 70 29.17 -5.20 24.94
N GLY A 71 28.52 -5.32 23.78
CA GLY A 71 28.36 -6.59 23.06
C GLY A 71 29.69 -7.29 22.75
N PRO A 72 30.65 -6.62 22.08
CA PRO A 72 31.98 -7.16 21.84
C PRO A 72 32.75 -7.59 23.10
N LEU A 73 32.65 -6.80 24.17
CA LEU A 73 33.25 -7.15 25.47
C LEU A 73 32.64 -8.44 26.05
N ALA A 74 31.31 -8.54 26.05
CA ALA A 74 30.59 -9.71 26.55
C ALA A 74 30.98 -10.97 25.76
N TYR A 75 30.97 -10.88 24.43
CA TYR A 75 31.34 -11.99 23.56
C TYR A 75 32.81 -12.43 23.75
N LYS A 76 33.74 -11.48 23.92
CA LYS A 76 35.16 -11.78 24.19
C LYS A 76 35.36 -12.72 25.38
N PHE A 77 34.54 -12.57 26.42
CA PHE A 77 34.61 -13.40 27.63
C PHE A 77 33.63 -14.58 27.63
N ASN A 78 32.99 -14.87 26.49
CA ASN A 78 31.90 -15.84 26.38
C ASN A 78 30.85 -15.62 27.48
N ALA A 79 30.45 -14.37 27.68
CA ALA A 79 29.59 -13.93 28.76
C ALA A 79 28.25 -13.38 28.22
N PRO A 80 27.14 -13.57 28.95
CA PRO A 80 25.93 -12.81 28.68
C PRO A 80 26.10 -11.35 29.11
N LEU A 81 25.39 -10.45 28.42
CA LEU A 81 25.18 -9.07 28.85
C LEU A 81 23.84 -9.00 29.59
N LEU A 82 23.89 -8.77 30.89
CA LEU A 82 22.74 -8.69 31.77
C LEU A 82 22.36 -7.23 32.04
N LEU A 83 21.06 -6.95 31.99
CA LEU A 83 20.51 -5.61 32.22
C LEU A 83 20.09 -5.43 33.67
N VAL A 84 20.41 -4.30 34.28
CA VAL A 84 19.96 -3.93 35.64
C VAL A 84 19.28 -2.57 35.63
N GLN A 85 18.57 -2.23 36.70
CA GLN A 85 18.13 -0.85 36.94
C GLN A 85 19.26 -0.07 37.58
N LYS A 86 19.20 1.27 37.52
CA LYS A 86 20.21 2.14 38.14
C LYS A 86 20.56 1.73 39.58
N ASP A 87 19.54 1.51 40.40
CA ASP A 87 19.69 1.29 41.85
C ASP A 87 19.29 -0.12 42.31
N LYS A 88 18.97 -1.03 41.39
CA LYS A 88 18.39 -2.34 41.74
C LYS A 88 18.73 -3.40 40.70
N ILE A 89 18.97 -4.62 41.18
CA ILE A 89 18.97 -5.82 40.34
C ILE A 89 17.53 -6.37 40.26
N PRO A 90 16.89 -6.40 39.07
CA PRO A 90 15.56 -6.99 38.92
C PRO A 90 15.54 -8.48 39.28
N ALA A 91 14.40 -8.99 39.77
CA ALA A 91 14.31 -10.35 40.30
C ALA A 91 14.62 -11.45 39.27
N SER A 92 14.25 -11.22 38.00
CA SER A 92 14.60 -12.10 36.87
C SER A 92 16.12 -12.22 36.72
N ILE A 93 16.84 -11.10 36.83
CA ILE A 93 18.30 -11.02 36.71
C ILE A 93 18.99 -11.56 37.95
N THR A 94 18.44 -11.33 39.14
CA THR A 94 18.92 -11.96 40.37
C THR A 94 18.87 -13.49 40.26
N SER A 95 17.78 -14.04 39.73
CA SER A 95 17.62 -15.47 39.51
C SER A 95 18.63 -15.98 38.48
N GLU A 96 18.86 -15.20 37.44
CA GLU A 96 19.81 -15.53 36.38
C GLU A 96 21.27 -15.51 36.86
N ILE A 97 21.67 -14.53 37.68
CA ILE A 97 22.99 -14.49 38.33
C ILE A 97 23.20 -15.73 39.20
N LYS A 98 22.19 -16.16 39.97
CA LYS A 98 22.25 -17.38 40.78
C LYS A 98 22.39 -18.65 39.95
N ARG A 99 21.78 -18.68 38.76
CA ARG A 99 21.88 -19.81 37.82
C ARG A 99 23.26 -19.87 37.18
N LEU A 100 23.74 -18.75 36.63
CA LEU A 100 25.01 -18.64 35.93
C LEU A 100 26.23 -18.82 36.84
N LYS A 101 26.13 -18.38 38.11
CA LYS A 101 27.18 -18.40 39.13
C LYS A 101 28.52 -17.77 38.65
N PRO A 102 28.51 -16.52 38.16
CA PRO A 102 29.72 -15.88 37.67
C PRO A 102 30.72 -15.59 38.80
N GLN A 103 32.01 -15.61 38.47
CA GLN A 103 33.08 -15.20 39.38
C GLN A 103 33.49 -13.74 39.17
N LYS A 104 33.24 -13.20 37.97
CA LYS A 104 33.59 -11.83 37.60
C LYS A 104 32.40 -11.11 36.95
N ALA A 105 32.26 -9.82 37.21
CA ALA A 105 31.39 -8.95 36.41
C ALA A 105 32.11 -7.68 35.97
N TYR A 106 31.90 -7.33 34.71
CA TYR A 106 32.24 -6.01 34.17
C TYR A 106 31.01 -5.12 34.25
N VAL A 107 31.05 -4.07 35.08
CA VAL A 107 29.93 -3.13 35.23
C VAL A 107 30.19 -1.92 34.34
N LEU A 108 29.36 -1.74 33.33
CA LEU A 108 29.47 -0.65 32.36
C LEU A 108 28.78 0.61 32.90
N GLY A 109 29.48 1.73 32.81
CA GLY A 109 28.97 3.03 33.25
C GLY A 109 29.32 3.39 34.69
N GLY A 110 29.29 4.70 34.95
CA GLY A 110 29.61 5.27 36.25
C GLY A 110 28.57 4.95 37.33
N PRO A 111 28.83 5.33 38.60
CA PRO A 111 27.86 5.16 39.70
C PRO A 111 26.51 5.86 39.48
N ASP A 112 26.44 6.87 38.62
CA ASP A 112 25.18 7.55 38.29
C ASP A 112 24.31 6.77 37.31
N VAL A 113 24.89 5.81 36.58
CA VAL A 113 24.21 4.94 35.61
C VAL A 113 23.92 3.57 36.23
N VAL A 114 24.90 2.97 36.90
CA VAL A 114 24.75 1.75 37.71
C VAL A 114 25.33 2.00 39.09
N SER A 115 24.47 2.17 40.09
CA SER A 115 24.90 2.67 41.40
C SER A 115 25.68 1.67 42.21
N ASN A 116 26.35 2.18 43.25
CA ASN A 116 27.08 1.36 44.19
C ASN A 116 26.17 0.41 44.98
N THR A 117 24.85 0.66 45.00
CA THR A 117 23.86 -0.27 45.55
C THR A 117 23.86 -1.58 44.77
N VAL A 118 23.79 -1.50 43.44
CA VAL A 118 23.86 -2.67 42.55
C VAL A 118 25.20 -3.40 42.72
N VAL A 119 26.32 -2.68 42.72
CA VAL A 119 27.65 -3.29 42.93
C VAL A 119 27.75 -4.00 44.28
N SER A 120 27.24 -3.38 45.34
CA SER A 120 27.22 -3.98 46.68
C SER A 120 26.34 -5.22 46.73
N GLU A 121 25.26 -5.26 45.95
CA GLU A 121 24.41 -6.45 45.83
C GLU A 121 25.14 -7.57 45.07
N LEU A 122 25.83 -7.27 43.96
CA LEU A 122 26.63 -8.24 43.22
C LEU A 122 27.74 -8.87 44.09
N HIS A 123 28.40 -8.09 44.94
CA HIS A 123 29.41 -8.61 45.89
C HIS A 123 28.84 -9.67 46.85
N LYS A 124 27.56 -9.59 47.23
CA LYS A 124 26.92 -10.61 48.10
C LYS A 124 26.85 -11.99 47.45
N TYR A 125 26.95 -12.07 46.13
CA TYR A 125 27.03 -13.32 45.38
C TYR A 125 28.47 -13.82 45.19
N GLY A 126 29.48 -13.15 45.77
CA GLY A 126 30.88 -13.53 45.65
C GLY A 126 31.52 -13.15 44.31
N ILE A 127 30.91 -12.21 43.58
CA ILE A 127 31.35 -11.78 42.25
C ILE A 127 32.39 -10.67 42.39
N SER A 128 33.56 -10.83 41.74
CA SER A 128 34.57 -9.77 41.63
C SER A 128 34.15 -8.74 40.58
N ILE A 129 34.17 -7.46 40.92
CA ILE A 129 33.64 -6.38 40.07
C ILE A 129 34.77 -5.53 39.48
N GLU A 130 34.72 -5.34 38.17
CA GLU A 130 35.52 -4.35 37.44
C GLU A 130 34.56 -3.35 36.80
N ARG A 131 34.59 -2.10 37.27
CA ARG A 131 33.76 -1.04 36.69
C ARG A 131 34.49 -0.40 35.51
N VAL A 132 33.83 -0.29 34.37
CA VAL A 132 34.36 0.24 33.11
C VAL A 132 33.54 1.45 32.71
N TYR A 133 34.10 2.65 32.84
CA TYR A 133 33.39 3.91 32.58
C TYR A 133 34.36 5.05 32.32
N GLY A 134 33.90 6.07 31.61
CA GLY A 134 34.55 7.36 31.47
C GLY A 134 33.61 8.51 31.84
N ASP A 135 34.04 9.74 31.55
CA ASP A 135 33.29 10.95 31.88
C ASP A 135 31.98 11.09 31.07
N ASP A 136 31.94 10.47 29.88
CA ASP A 136 30.78 10.40 29.02
C ASP A 136 30.72 9.05 28.29
N ARG A 137 29.68 8.86 27.47
CA ARG A 137 29.47 7.60 26.73
C ARG A 137 30.58 7.29 25.72
N ALA A 138 31.23 8.30 25.11
CA ALA A 138 32.37 8.06 24.21
C ALA A 138 33.60 7.61 25.00
N ALA A 139 33.84 8.21 26.17
CA ALA A 139 34.89 7.80 27.08
C ALA A 139 34.64 6.39 27.64
N THR A 140 33.40 6.06 28.03
CA THR A 140 33.04 4.69 28.43
C THR A 140 33.27 3.69 27.29
N ALA A 141 32.86 4.00 26.05
CA ALA A 141 33.14 3.15 24.90
C ALA A 141 34.65 2.97 24.65
N ALA A 142 35.46 4.02 24.83
CA ALA A 142 36.91 3.94 24.75
C ALA A 142 37.52 3.02 25.82
N GLU A 143 37.03 3.08 27.07
CA GLU A 143 37.46 2.14 28.13
C GLU A 143 37.06 0.70 27.81
N ILE A 144 35.84 0.47 27.32
CA ILE A 144 35.37 -0.85 26.85
C ILE A 144 36.27 -1.35 25.71
N ALA A 145 36.66 -0.48 24.79
CA ALA A 145 37.51 -0.81 23.65
C ALA A 145 38.92 -1.25 24.08
N LYS A 146 39.49 -0.68 25.14
CA LYS A 146 40.78 -1.14 25.70
C LYS A 146 40.74 -2.60 26.13
N ILE A 147 39.63 -3.01 26.75
CA ILE A 147 39.46 -4.39 27.24
C ILE A 147 39.09 -5.31 26.08
N THR A 148 38.24 -4.86 25.16
CA THR A 148 37.84 -5.62 23.96
C THR A 148 39.04 -5.90 23.05
N GLY A 149 39.90 -4.91 22.85
CA GLY A 149 40.96 -4.93 21.84
C GLY A 149 40.41 -4.61 20.46
N ALA A 150 41.26 -4.77 19.43
CA ALA A 150 40.90 -4.49 18.04
C ALA A 150 41.53 -5.53 17.10
N THR A 151 40.86 -6.67 16.96
CA THR A 151 41.32 -7.75 16.07
C THR A 151 41.47 -7.24 14.64
N GLY A 152 42.65 -7.45 14.04
CA GLY A 152 42.94 -7.00 12.67
C GLY A 152 43.10 -5.48 12.53
N GLY A 153 43.17 -4.72 13.62
CA GLY A 153 43.32 -3.26 13.58
C GLY A 153 42.07 -2.56 13.04
N LYS A 154 40.88 -3.12 13.28
CA LYS A 154 39.60 -2.59 12.81
C LYS A 154 38.67 -2.22 13.97
N ALA A 155 37.92 -1.13 13.80
CA ALA A 155 36.90 -0.68 14.73
C ALA A 155 35.61 -0.26 14.01
N ILE A 156 34.52 -0.15 14.78
CA ILE A 156 33.25 0.38 14.32
C ILE A 156 33.06 1.78 14.91
N ILE A 157 32.60 2.73 14.08
CA ILE A 157 32.18 4.06 14.52
C ILE A 157 30.68 4.16 14.31
N ALA A 158 29.92 4.50 15.36
CA ALA A 158 28.49 4.78 15.26
C ALA A 158 28.14 6.00 16.11
N THR A 159 26.91 6.51 16.00
CA THR A 159 26.42 7.45 17.00
C THR A 159 26.14 6.71 18.31
N GLY A 160 26.49 7.35 19.43
CA GLY A 160 26.05 6.92 20.75
C GLY A 160 24.82 7.68 21.25
N LEU A 161 24.29 8.64 20.47
CA LEU A 161 23.14 9.48 20.87
C LEU A 161 21.79 8.80 20.64
N ASP A 162 21.75 7.86 19.70
CA ASP A 162 20.64 6.94 19.44
C ASP A 162 21.21 5.52 19.36
N TYR A 163 20.35 4.50 19.37
CA TYR A 163 20.74 3.09 19.47
C TYR A 163 20.74 2.26 18.18
N PRO A 164 19.87 2.48 17.17
CA PRO A 164 19.60 1.47 16.14
C PRO A 164 20.84 1.03 15.35
N ASP A 165 21.70 1.99 15.00
CA ASP A 165 22.91 1.76 14.21
C ASP A 165 23.95 0.92 14.97
N ALA A 166 24.25 1.34 16.20
CA ALA A 166 25.20 0.63 17.06
C ALA A 166 24.68 -0.75 17.46
N LEU A 167 23.38 -0.87 17.71
CA LEU A 167 22.71 -2.15 18.01
C LEU A 167 22.83 -3.13 16.84
N ALA A 168 22.51 -2.70 15.62
CA ALA A 168 22.46 -3.58 14.46
C ALA A 168 23.84 -4.16 14.08
N VAL A 169 24.90 -3.38 14.23
CA VAL A 169 26.28 -3.83 13.98
C VAL A 169 26.90 -4.61 15.15
N SER A 170 26.31 -4.53 16.35
CA SER A 170 26.90 -5.07 17.58
C SER A 170 27.27 -6.56 17.51
N PRO A 171 26.40 -7.47 17.01
CA PRO A 171 26.76 -8.89 16.89
C PRO A 171 27.92 -9.14 15.92
N ILE A 172 28.01 -8.37 14.83
CA ILE A 172 29.09 -8.47 13.85
C ILE A 172 30.41 -7.98 14.45
N ALA A 173 30.37 -6.83 15.13
CA ALA A 173 31.52 -6.29 15.84
C ALA A 173 32.02 -7.30 16.90
N ALA A 174 31.09 -7.90 17.64
CA ALA A 174 31.37 -8.90 18.66
C ALA A 174 32.02 -10.15 18.07
N LYS A 175 31.44 -10.74 17.02
CA LYS A 175 31.99 -11.93 16.35
C LYS A 175 33.43 -11.73 15.91
N ASN A 176 33.74 -10.54 15.40
CA ASN A 176 35.04 -10.23 14.83
C ASN A 176 36.04 -9.63 15.85
N GLY A 177 35.62 -9.37 17.10
CA GLY A 177 36.47 -8.71 18.09
C GLY A 177 36.82 -7.28 17.73
N TRP A 178 35.89 -6.55 17.12
CA TRP A 178 36.02 -5.12 16.81
C TRP A 178 35.35 -4.29 17.91
N PRO A 179 36.02 -3.27 18.45
CA PRO A 179 35.41 -2.37 19.40
C PRO A 179 34.45 -1.43 18.68
N ILE A 180 33.39 -1.02 19.39
CA ILE A 180 32.46 0.02 18.94
C ILE A 180 32.83 1.29 19.68
N LEU A 181 33.11 2.35 18.93
CA LEU A 181 33.42 3.68 19.46
C LEU A 181 32.41 4.69 18.91
N PHE A 182 32.26 5.82 19.61
CA PHE A 182 31.21 6.79 19.29
C PHE A 182 31.74 8.09 18.68
N ALA A 183 30.98 8.62 17.72
CA ALA A 183 31.11 9.97 17.18
C ALA A 183 29.73 10.64 17.13
N TYR A 184 29.68 11.97 17.09
CA TYR A 184 28.43 12.73 17.20
C TYR A 184 28.38 13.83 16.16
N ASN A 185 27.49 13.69 15.17
CA ASN A 185 27.37 14.68 14.09
C ASN A 185 28.79 15.00 13.56
N ASN A 186 29.20 16.27 13.55
CA ASN A 186 30.51 16.70 13.06
C ASN A 186 31.66 16.60 14.07
N ILE A 187 31.48 15.92 15.21
CA ILE A 187 32.44 15.83 16.31
C ILE A 187 32.96 14.39 16.45
N LEU A 188 34.28 14.23 16.39
CA LEU A 188 34.98 13.05 16.90
C LEU A 188 35.45 13.36 18.33
N PRO A 189 34.87 12.73 19.38
CA PRO A 189 35.32 12.93 20.75
C PRO A 189 36.80 12.59 20.92
N GLU A 190 37.50 13.33 21.79
CA GLU A 190 38.92 13.11 22.08
C GLU A 190 39.18 11.68 22.53
N ALA A 191 38.34 11.14 23.43
CA ALA A 191 38.46 9.76 23.91
C ALA A 191 38.36 8.73 22.77
N THR A 192 37.51 8.99 21.76
CA THR A 192 37.40 8.14 20.57
C THR A 192 38.66 8.23 19.72
N ALA A 193 39.15 9.44 19.43
CA ALA A 193 40.37 9.65 18.66
C ALA A 193 41.59 8.98 19.34
N ASP A 194 41.70 9.13 20.65
CA ASP A 194 42.72 8.49 21.48
C ASP A 194 42.66 6.96 21.43
N ALA A 195 41.45 6.40 21.53
CA ALA A 195 41.26 4.96 21.43
C ALA A 195 41.68 4.41 20.06
N LEU A 196 41.32 5.11 18.97
CA LEU A 196 41.72 4.74 17.61
C LEU A 196 43.25 4.69 17.46
N LEU A 197 43.97 5.67 18.00
CA LEU A 197 45.44 5.72 17.94
C LEU A 197 46.09 4.67 18.83
N LYS A 198 45.67 4.57 20.10
CA LYS A 198 46.27 3.67 21.09
C LYS A 198 46.04 2.20 20.75
N LEU A 199 44.89 1.86 20.16
CA LEU A 199 44.60 0.50 19.68
C LEU A 199 45.22 0.21 18.30
N GLY A 200 45.88 1.19 17.68
CA GLY A 200 46.55 1.01 16.39
C GLY A 200 45.57 0.75 15.24
N ILE A 201 44.36 1.32 15.29
CA ILE A 201 43.33 1.12 14.26
C ILE A 201 43.82 1.63 12.91
N LYS A 202 43.55 0.85 11.87
CA LYS A 202 43.89 1.12 10.46
C LYS A 202 42.65 1.21 9.57
N GLU A 203 41.57 0.56 9.97
CA GLU A 203 40.31 0.57 9.24
C GLU A 203 39.13 0.83 10.20
N VAL A 204 38.17 1.65 9.76
CA VAL A 204 36.88 1.76 10.44
C VAL A 204 35.73 1.59 9.45
N ASP A 205 34.67 0.95 9.93
CA ASP A 205 33.34 1.08 9.31
C ASP A 205 32.52 2.07 10.13
N ILE A 206 32.09 3.16 9.49
CA ILE A 206 31.19 4.17 10.03
C ILE A 206 29.76 3.73 9.73
N ILE A 207 28.98 3.49 10.78
CA ILE A 207 27.60 3.06 10.70
C ILE A 207 26.69 4.25 10.98
N GLY A 208 25.73 4.47 10.08
CA GLY A 208 24.81 5.59 10.13
C GLY A 208 25.11 6.68 9.10
N GLY A 209 24.07 7.42 8.74
CA GLY A 209 24.12 8.49 7.75
C GLY A 209 24.95 9.71 8.18
N PRO A 210 25.19 10.65 7.25
CA PRO A 210 25.92 11.89 7.54
C PRO A 210 25.23 12.77 8.60
N ASP A 211 23.94 12.60 8.83
CA ASP A 211 23.21 13.40 9.84
C ASP A 211 23.50 12.97 11.28
N VAL A 212 23.90 11.71 11.49
CA VAL A 212 24.22 11.16 12.83
C VAL A 212 25.71 11.00 13.07
N VAL A 213 26.47 10.66 12.04
CA VAL A 213 27.94 10.71 12.02
C VAL A 213 28.37 11.55 10.83
N GLY A 214 28.60 12.83 11.08
CA GLY A 214 28.91 13.86 10.11
C GLY A 214 30.17 13.64 9.29
N ASN A 215 30.19 14.24 8.11
CA ASN A 215 31.33 14.17 7.20
C ASN A 215 32.60 14.78 7.82
N SER A 216 32.47 15.77 8.71
CA SER A 216 33.63 16.31 9.43
C SER A 216 34.24 15.30 10.40
N ALA A 217 33.44 14.52 11.12
CA ALA A 217 33.96 13.46 12.00
C ALA A 217 34.63 12.34 11.17
N ALA A 218 34.02 11.95 10.05
CA ALA A 218 34.63 11.00 9.11
C ALA A 218 35.97 11.51 8.53
N ALA A 219 36.03 12.79 8.14
CA ALA A 219 37.26 13.41 7.66
C ALA A 219 38.35 13.48 8.74
N GLN A 220 37.99 13.74 10.00
CA GLN A 220 38.94 13.70 11.12
C GLN A 220 39.58 12.31 11.24
N ILE A 221 38.79 11.23 11.14
CA ILE A 221 39.31 9.86 11.16
C ILE A 221 40.25 9.60 9.97
N GLN A 222 39.88 10.02 8.77
CA GLN A 222 40.71 9.87 7.58
C GLN A 222 42.03 10.65 7.68
N ASN A 223 42.01 11.86 8.26
CA ASN A 223 43.21 12.66 8.51
C ASN A 223 44.17 12.03 9.52
N MET A 224 43.70 11.10 10.35
CA MET A 224 44.54 10.28 11.23
C MET A 224 45.24 9.12 10.46
N GLY A 225 45.03 9.02 9.14
CA GLY A 225 45.58 7.94 8.31
C GLY A 225 44.80 6.62 8.41
N ILE A 226 43.54 6.67 8.87
CA ILE A 226 42.68 5.50 9.05
C ILE A 226 41.72 5.40 7.85
N HIS A 227 41.64 4.23 7.23
CA HIS A 227 40.70 3.99 6.13
C HIS A 227 39.28 3.88 6.67
N ALA A 228 38.40 4.82 6.28
CA ALA A 228 37.01 4.86 6.74
C ALA A 228 36.04 4.52 5.60
N LYS A 229 35.17 3.53 5.82
CA LYS A 229 34.05 3.20 4.92
C LYS A 229 32.72 3.44 5.64
N ARG A 230 31.73 4.01 4.96
CA ARG A 230 30.40 4.26 5.55
C ARG A 230 29.38 3.20 5.11
N ILE A 231 28.51 2.80 6.02
CA ILE A 231 27.36 1.91 5.79
C ILE A 231 26.13 2.55 6.43
N TYR A 232 25.12 2.85 5.63
CA TYR A 232 23.87 3.47 6.08
C TYR A 232 22.76 3.23 5.06
N GLY A 233 21.53 3.52 5.44
CA GLY A 233 20.36 3.59 4.57
C GLY A 233 19.48 4.77 4.95
N ASP A 234 18.36 4.93 4.24
CA ASP A 234 17.44 6.06 4.41
C ASP A 234 16.77 6.08 5.78
N ASN A 235 16.71 4.92 6.45
CA ASN A 235 16.20 4.79 7.80
C ASN A 235 16.98 3.70 8.58
N ARG A 236 16.60 3.50 9.84
CA ARG A 236 17.23 2.51 10.75
C ARG A 236 17.12 1.06 10.25
N TYR A 237 15.99 0.70 9.65
CA TYR A 237 15.73 -0.64 9.13
C TYR A 237 16.61 -0.93 7.91
N ILE A 238 16.71 0.02 6.98
CA ILE A 238 17.58 -0.09 5.81
C ILE A 238 19.06 -0.01 6.19
N THR A 239 19.44 0.75 7.24
CA THR A 239 20.81 0.72 7.78
C THR A 239 21.16 -0.68 8.32
N ALA A 240 20.28 -1.29 9.11
CA ALA A 240 20.44 -2.66 9.58
C ALA A 240 20.55 -3.68 8.42
N LEU A 241 19.72 -3.50 7.39
CA LEU A 241 19.80 -4.30 6.17
C LEU A 241 21.13 -4.14 5.43
N ASN A 242 21.65 -2.92 5.29
CA ASN A 242 22.91 -2.67 4.60
C ASN A 242 24.11 -3.21 5.38
N ILE A 243 24.05 -3.20 6.71
CA ILE A 243 24.99 -3.93 7.56
C ILE A 243 24.88 -5.44 7.26
N ALA A 244 23.68 -6.01 7.28
CA ALA A 244 23.47 -7.43 6.98
C ALA A 244 23.99 -7.81 5.59
N LYS A 245 23.69 -7.04 4.53
CA LYS A 245 24.21 -7.26 3.17
C LYS A 245 25.74 -7.22 3.11
N ARG A 246 26.38 -6.35 3.90
CA ARG A 246 27.85 -6.20 3.91
C ARG A 246 28.59 -7.37 4.54
N TYR A 247 28.03 -7.96 5.60
CA TYR A 247 28.72 -8.95 6.44
C TYR A 247 28.07 -10.33 6.48
N SER A 248 26.86 -10.49 5.93
CA SER A 248 26.22 -11.81 5.85
C SER A 248 27.00 -12.73 4.91
N THR A 249 27.10 -13.98 5.32
CA THR A 249 27.52 -15.11 4.50
C THR A 249 26.30 -15.98 4.20
N ALA A 250 26.36 -16.81 3.16
CA ALA A 250 25.26 -17.74 2.84
C ALA A 250 24.89 -18.63 4.04
N ASN A 251 23.59 -18.91 4.21
CA ASN A 251 22.99 -19.84 5.19
C ASN A 251 22.94 -19.41 6.67
N ASN A 252 23.18 -18.13 6.99
CA ASN A 252 23.02 -17.65 8.36
C ASN A 252 21.56 -17.34 8.69
N GLY A 253 21.06 -17.78 9.86
CA GLY A 253 19.77 -17.32 10.38
C GLY A 253 19.76 -15.85 10.76
N ILE A 254 18.61 -15.29 11.16
CA ILE A 254 18.51 -13.88 11.52
C ILE A 254 17.97 -13.70 12.95
N PHE A 255 18.49 -12.68 13.63
CA PHE A 255 17.86 -12.13 14.81
C PHE A 255 16.97 -10.97 14.39
N MET A 256 15.68 -11.07 14.70
CA MET A 256 14.70 -10.02 14.42
C MET A 256 14.38 -9.30 15.73
N VAL A 257 14.65 -8.01 15.79
CA VAL A 257 14.45 -7.20 16.99
C VAL A 257 13.69 -5.92 16.64
N THR A 258 13.05 -5.30 17.63
CA THR A 258 12.34 -4.04 17.38
C THR A 258 13.30 -2.91 17.01
N GLY A 259 12.93 -2.14 15.99
CA GLY A 259 13.59 -0.88 15.65
C GLY A 259 12.95 0.34 16.31
N ALA A 260 11.88 0.17 17.11
CA ALA A 260 11.13 1.28 17.70
C ALA A 260 11.52 1.60 19.15
N ASP A 261 12.11 0.65 19.88
CA ASP A 261 12.73 0.85 21.20
C ASP A 261 14.04 0.05 21.30
N PHE A 262 14.91 0.35 22.28
CA PHE A 262 16.21 -0.29 22.50
C PHE A 262 16.14 -1.45 23.50
N ALA A 263 15.10 -1.46 24.35
CA ALA A 263 15.06 -2.13 25.64
C ALA A 263 15.37 -3.64 25.60
N ASP A 264 14.74 -4.35 24.66
CA ASP A 264 14.82 -5.81 24.59
C ASP A 264 16.06 -6.31 23.83
N ALA A 265 16.68 -5.45 23.03
CA ALA A 265 17.66 -5.87 22.03
C ALA A 265 19.13 -5.75 22.50
N LEU A 266 19.39 -4.93 23.53
CA LEU A 266 20.77 -4.64 23.97
C LEU A 266 21.56 -5.88 24.41
N SER A 267 20.88 -6.82 25.08
CA SER A 267 21.48 -8.08 25.53
C SER A 267 21.66 -9.12 24.42
N THR A 268 21.12 -8.89 23.22
CA THR A 268 21.12 -9.86 22.12
C THR A 268 22.48 -10.03 21.49
N ALA A 269 23.31 -8.99 21.46
CA ALA A 269 24.58 -8.96 20.74
C ALA A 269 25.50 -10.18 20.98
N PRO A 270 25.82 -10.59 22.22
CA PRO A 270 26.68 -11.75 22.45
C PRO A 270 26.04 -13.06 21.99
N LEU A 271 24.71 -13.25 22.14
CA LEU A 271 24.01 -14.46 21.69
C LEU A 271 23.97 -14.54 20.16
N ALA A 272 23.64 -13.42 19.51
CA ALA A 272 23.65 -13.33 18.05
C ALA A 272 25.05 -13.61 17.50
N ALA A 273 26.09 -13.02 18.07
CA ALA A 273 27.47 -13.32 17.68
C ALA A 273 27.85 -14.82 17.82
N GLN A 274 27.27 -15.55 18.77
CA GLN A 274 27.49 -17.00 18.89
C GLN A 274 26.78 -17.80 17.79
N LYS A 275 25.51 -17.49 17.52
CA LYS A 275 24.64 -18.28 16.63
C LYS A 275 24.64 -17.79 15.19
N SER A 276 24.22 -16.54 14.99
CA SER A 276 24.23 -15.87 13.70
C SER A 276 24.35 -14.35 13.91
N PRO A 277 25.42 -13.70 13.42
CA PRO A 277 25.66 -12.30 13.69
C PRO A 277 24.75 -11.36 12.89
N VAL A 278 23.79 -11.87 12.11
CA VAL A 278 22.86 -11.02 11.35
C VAL A 278 21.69 -10.62 12.25
N LEU A 279 21.60 -9.32 12.53
CA LEU A 279 20.50 -8.71 13.28
C LEU A 279 19.78 -7.69 12.38
N LEU A 280 18.49 -7.90 12.18
CA LEU A 280 17.61 -7.03 11.41
C LEU A 280 16.59 -6.37 12.34
N LEU A 281 16.32 -5.10 12.07
CA LEU A 281 15.32 -4.33 12.80
C LEU A 281 13.95 -4.49 12.12
N ALA A 282 12.88 -4.48 12.92
CA ALA A 282 11.51 -4.49 12.43
C ALA A 282 10.63 -3.52 13.22
N ALA A 283 9.59 -2.99 12.57
CA ALA A 283 8.52 -2.31 13.27
C ALA A 283 7.59 -3.35 13.91
N LYS A 284 6.66 -2.89 14.77
CA LYS A 284 5.75 -3.79 15.48
C LYS A 284 5.02 -4.73 14.54
N ASP A 285 4.42 -4.21 13.47
CA ASP A 285 3.53 -4.94 12.57
C ASP A 285 3.98 -4.89 11.11
N SER A 286 5.17 -4.35 10.80
CA SER A 286 5.64 -4.20 9.42
C SER A 286 7.15 -4.44 9.26
N VAL A 287 7.52 -4.78 8.02
CA VAL A 287 8.90 -5.04 7.59
C VAL A 287 9.11 -4.35 6.24
N GLU A 288 10.23 -3.64 6.09
CA GLU A 288 10.57 -2.95 4.84
C GLU A 288 10.65 -3.93 3.65
N PRO A 289 10.13 -3.56 2.47
CA PRO A 289 10.17 -4.41 1.27
C PRO A 289 11.56 -4.97 0.94
N GLU A 290 12.61 -4.17 1.11
CA GLU A 290 13.99 -4.56 0.83
C GLU A 290 14.51 -5.61 1.83
N VAL A 291 13.98 -5.60 3.06
CA VAL A 291 14.30 -6.62 4.07
C VAL A 291 13.65 -7.95 3.70
N ARG A 292 12.42 -7.94 3.17
CA ARG A 292 11.74 -9.13 2.63
C ARG A 292 12.50 -9.70 1.43
N ALA A 293 12.87 -8.84 0.48
CA ALA A 293 13.65 -9.23 -0.69
C ALA A 293 14.98 -9.88 -0.29
N PHE A 294 15.67 -9.32 0.71
CA PHE A 294 16.89 -9.93 1.27
C PHE A 294 16.64 -11.29 1.92
N ALA A 295 15.57 -11.45 2.71
CA ALA A 295 15.23 -12.74 3.31
C ALA A 295 14.98 -13.81 2.23
N LYS A 296 14.25 -13.45 1.16
CA LYS A 296 14.02 -14.30 -0.01
C LYS A 296 15.32 -14.66 -0.73
N GLU A 297 16.15 -13.66 -1.06
CA GLU A 297 17.45 -13.84 -1.73
C GLU A 297 18.38 -14.77 -0.94
N LYS A 298 18.41 -14.64 0.39
CA LYS A 298 19.24 -15.47 1.26
C LYS A 298 18.61 -16.81 1.62
N GLY A 299 17.40 -17.10 1.14
CA GLY A 299 16.68 -18.35 1.44
C GLY A 299 16.40 -18.51 2.93
N ILE A 300 16.18 -17.40 3.66
CA ILE A 300 15.81 -17.45 5.07
C ILE A 300 14.46 -18.13 5.17
N SER A 301 14.37 -19.18 5.99
CA SER A 301 13.11 -19.84 6.36
C SER A 301 12.72 -19.48 7.80
N ARG A 302 11.47 -19.75 8.18
CA ARG A 302 10.93 -19.39 9.50
C ARG A 302 11.76 -19.97 10.66
N ASP A 303 12.26 -21.20 10.53
CA ASP A 303 13.09 -21.90 11.53
C ASP A 303 14.50 -21.31 11.70
N MET A 304 14.90 -20.44 10.77
CA MET A 304 16.14 -19.68 10.86
C MET A 304 15.97 -18.33 11.58
N ILE A 305 14.78 -18.00 12.08
CA ILE A 305 14.49 -16.73 12.75
C ILE A 305 14.49 -16.90 14.27
N THR A 306 15.24 -16.03 14.94
CA THR A 306 15.11 -15.78 16.38
C THR A 306 14.55 -14.38 16.62
N VAL A 307 13.32 -14.28 17.10
CA VAL A 307 12.69 -13.01 17.47
C VAL A 307 13.03 -12.67 18.91
N ILE A 308 13.42 -11.42 19.16
CA ILE A 308 13.68 -10.90 20.50
C ILE A 308 12.57 -9.94 20.90
N GLY A 309 12.03 -10.15 22.10
CA GLY A 309 10.97 -9.33 22.66
C GLY A 309 9.57 -9.90 22.44
N GLY A 310 8.61 -9.35 23.19
CA GLY A 310 7.21 -9.75 23.13
C GLY A 310 6.51 -9.40 21.80
N THR A 311 5.30 -9.92 21.62
CA THR A 311 4.47 -9.61 20.44
C THR A 311 4.03 -8.15 20.36
N ASP A 312 4.13 -7.40 21.46
CA ASP A 312 3.85 -5.97 21.50
C ASP A 312 4.90 -5.11 20.80
N VAL A 313 6.13 -5.63 20.65
CA VAL A 313 7.25 -4.90 20.02
C VAL A 313 7.69 -5.48 18.68
N VAL A 314 7.50 -6.79 18.48
CA VAL A 314 7.62 -7.50 17.20
C VAL A 314 6.52 -8.56 17.14
N SER A 315 5.41 -8.22 16.48
CA SER A 315 4.23 -9.08 16.40
C SER A 315 4.44 -10.29 15.51
N GLU A 316 3.52 -11.25 15.57
CA GLU A 316 3.48 -12.37 14.63
C GLU A 316 3.29 -11.86 13.19
N THR A 317 2.49 -10.80 13.00
CA THR A 317 2.29 -10.16 11.70
C THR A 317 3.59 -9.60 11.13
N ALA A 318 4.46 -8.98 11.93
CA ALA A 318 5.76 -8.53 11.44
C ALA A 318 6.63 -9.71 10.96
N VAL A 319 6.62 -10.83 11.69
CA VAL A 319 7.38 -12.04 11.28
C VAL A 319 6.83 -12.61 9.98
N GLU A 320 5.50 -12.74 9.86
CA GLU A 320 4.86 -13.25 8.65
C GLU A 320 5.10 -12.35 7.44
N ARG A 321 5.07 -11.02 7.65
CA ARG A 321 5.42 -10.04 6.61
C ARG A 321 6.86 -10.12 6.13
N LEU A 322 7.77 -10.86 6.78
CA LEU A 322 9.07 -11.13 6.16
C LEU A 322 8.92 -12.00 4.90
N PHE A 323 7.85 -12.79 4.83
CA PHE A 323 7.58 -13.79 3.80
C PHE A 323 6.39 -13.44 2.89
N THR A 324 5.60 -12.43 3.25
CA THR A 324 4.40 -11.99 2.52
C THR A 324 4.45 -10.49 2.22
N GLY A 325 3.75 -10.04 1.17
CA GLY A 325 3.55 -8.61 0.91
C GLY A 325 2.71 -7.92 2.00
N ASP A 326 2.70 -6.58 1.99
CA ASP A 326 1.76 -5.80 2.81
C ASP A 326 0.34 -5.83 2.22
N THR A 327 -0.70 -5.57 3.01
CA THR A 327 -2.08 -5.52 2.50
C THR A 327 -2.48 -4.13 1.99
N VAL A 328 -3.15 -4.07 0.84
CA VAL A 328 -3.85 -2.88 0.30
C VAL A 328 -5.35 -3.01 0.56
N GLU A 329 -5.97 -1.93 1.04
CA GLU A 329 -7.43 -1.86 1.15
C GLU A 329 -8.03 -1.38 -0.18
N LEU A 330 -9.02 -2.14 -0.67
CA LEU A 330 -9.81 -1.74 -1.84
C LEU A 330 -10.86 -0.72 -1.42
N TYR A 331 -10.95 0.36 -2.20
CA TYR A 331 -11.91 1.43 -1.97
C TYR A 331 -13.25 1.14 -2.65
N ASN A 332 -13.23 0.57 -3.86
CA ASN A 332 -14.44 0.22 -4.59
C ASN A 332 -14.21 -0.98 -5.54
N VAL A 333 -15.25 -1.77 -5.77
CA VAL A 333 -15.28 -2.83 -6.79
C VAL A 333 -16.61 -2.75 -7.52
N THR A 334 -16.57 -2.54 -8.84
CA THR A 334 -17.76 -2.55 -9.71
C THR A 334 -17.65 -3.66 -10.75
N VAL A 335 -18.80 -4.11 -11.25
CA VAL A 335 -18.89 -5.12 -12.29
C VAL A 335 -19.83 -4.57 -13.35
N ASP A 336 -19.29 -4.40 -14.54
CA ASP A 336 -19.99 -3.89 -15.71
C ASP A 336 -20.02 -4.97 -16.80
N ILE A 337 -20.87 -4.79 -17.81
CA ILE A 337 -20.92 -5.65 -18.99
C ILE A 337 -20.69 -4.76 -20.21
N GLU A 338 -19.64 -5.06 -20.98
CA GLU A 338 -19.24 -4.28 -22.16
C GLU A 338 -19.25 -5.14 -23.41
N GLY A 339 -19.51 -4.54 -24.58
CA GLY A 339 -19.51 -5.24 -25.88
C GLY A 339 -20.91 -5.39 -26.48
N ALA A 340 -21.02 -5.07 -27.77
CA ALA A 340 -22.29 -5.09 -28.50
C ALA A 340 -22.67 -6.48 -29.03
N GLU A 341 -21.69 -7.22 -29.57
CA GLU A 341 -21.89 -8.55 -30.18
C GLU A 341 -21.49 -9.69 -29.23
N ASP A 342 -20.43 -9.51 -28.45
CA ASP A 342 -19.90 -10.46 -27.46
C ASP A 342 -19.78 -9.75 -26.08
N PRO A 343 -20.88 -9.57 -25.33
CA PRO A 343 -20.87 -8.91 -24.03
C PRO A 343 -19.98 -9.61 -22.98
N LEU A 344 -18.92 -8.98 -22.48
CA LEU A 344 -18.05 -9.54 -21.45
C LEU A 344 -18.28 -8.86 -20.11
N TYR A 345 -18.17 -9.62 -19.00
CA TYR A 345 -18.07 -8.99 -17.68
C TYR A 345 -16.72 -8.29 -17.54
N VAL A 346 -16.75 -7.02 -17.18
CA VAL A 346 -15.58 -6.21 -16.83
C VAL A 346 -15.65 -5.90 -15.34
N VAL A 347 -14.67 -6.39 -14.59
CA VAL A 347 -14.59 -6.12 -13.15
C VAL A 347 -13.58 -5.00 -12.92
N HIS A 348 -14.03 -3.88 -12.34
CA HIS A 348 -13.19 -2.74 -12.01
C HIS A 348 -12.83 -2.73 -10.54
N PHE A 349 -11.53 -2.64 -10.23
CA PHE A 349 -11.01 -2.51 -8.87
C PHE A 349 -10.42 -1.12 -8.66
N SER A 350 -10.80 -0.41 -7.60
CA SER A 350 -10.27 0.91 -7.25
C SER A 350 -9.62 0.92 -5.86
N PHE A 351 -8.47 1.59 -5.73
CA PHE A 351 -7.79 1.80 -4.44
C PHE A 351 -7.10 3.17 -4.37
N GLN A 352 -7.01 3.74 -3.16
CA GLN A 352 -6.41 5.06 -2.93
C GLN A 352 -4.91 4.94 -2.65
N ARG A 353 -4.05 5.61 -3.45
CA ARG A 353 -2.66 5.86 -3.05
C ARG A 353 -1.90 6.87 -3.93
N PRO A 354 -1.00 7.70 -3.33
CA PRO A 354 -0.11 8.57 -4.10
C PRO A 354 1.32 7.98 -4.18
N VAL A 355 1.63 7.03 -5.08
CA VAL A 355 3.05 6.67 -5.39
C VAL A 355 3.18 5.74 -6.63
N PRO A 356 4.39 5.65 -7.25
CA PRO A 356 4.60 5.14 -8.60
C PRO A 356 4.68 3.61 -8.61
N TYR A 357 3.99 2.99 -9.56
CA TYR A 357 4.15 1.58 -9.88
C TYR A 357 4.36 1.39 -11.37
N THR A 358 5.06 0.31 -11.72
CA THR A 358 5.33 -0.09 -13.10
C THR A 358 4.41 -1.22 -13.57
N PHE A 359 3.89 -2.11 -12.68
CA PHE A 359 2.88 -3.12 -13.04
C PHE A 359 1.88 -3.42 -11.91
N LEU A 360 0.61 -3.57 -12.29
CA LEU A 360 -0.52 -3.94 -11.43
C LEU A 360 -1.20 -5.17 -12.04
N SER A 361 -1.51 -6.19 -11.25
CA SER A 361 -2.17 -7.40 -11.74
C SER A 361 -3.37 -7.81 -10.89
N VAL A 362 -4.35 -8.43 -11.56
CA VAL A 362 -5.52 -9.04 -10.91
C VAL A 362 -5.29 -10.56 -10.86
N ARG A 363 -5.35 -11.14 -9.67
CA ARG A 363 -5.22 -12.59 -9.46
C ARG A 363 -6.58 -13.20 -9.11
N LEU A 364 -6.98 -14.24 -9.82
CA LEU A 364 -8.12 -15.06 -9.46
C LEU A 364 -7.69 -16.09 -8.41
N LYS A 365 -8.22 -15.98 -7.19
CA LYS A 365 -7.91 -16.89 -6.08
C LYS A 365 -8.67 -18.20 -6.18
N GLU A 366 -9.96 -18.12 -6.48
CA GLU A 366 -10.86 -19.26 -6.61
C GLU A 366 -11.91 -18.96 -7.69
N ASP A 367 -12.10 -19.90 -8.61
CA ASP A 367 -13.21 -19.89 -9.58
C ASP A 367 -14.48 -20.58 -9.02
N PRO A 368 -15.61 -20.57 -9.74
CA PRO A 368 -16.84 -21.25 -9.32
C PRO A 368 -16.69 -22.76 -9.09
N ASN A 369 -15.62 -23.38 -9.57
CA ASN A 369 -15.30 -24.81 -9.39
C ASN A 369 -14.30 -25.05 -8.24
N GLY A 370 -13.92 -24.01 -7.50
CA GLY A 370 -12.92 -24.06 -6.42
C GLY A 370 -11.50 -24.34 -6.92
N GLN A 371 -11.22 -24.12 -8.20
CA GLN A 371 -9.88 -24.26 -8.77
C GLN A 371 -9.11 -22.96 -8.62
N PRO A 372 -7.83 -23.00 -8.18
CA PRO A 372 -6.94 -21.86 -8.26
C PRO A 372 -6.59 -21.63 -9.74
N VAL A 373 -7.10 -20.55 -10.32
CA VAL A 373 -6.86 -20.21 -11.73
C VAL A 373 -5.76 -19.16 -11.81
N SER A 374 -4.73 -19.46 -12.57
CA SER A 374 -3.58 -18.58 -12.81
C SER A 374 -3.97 -17.30 -13.55
N TYR A 375 -3.54 -16.17 -12.99
CA TYR A 375 -3.25 -14.89 -13.66
C TYR A 375 -4.20 -14.51 -14.81
N LEU A 376 -5.29 -13.80 -14.49
CA LEU A 376 -6.08 -13.12 -15.52
C LEU A 376 -5.42 -11.76 -15.74
N GLY A 377 -4.55 -11.67 -16.74
CA GLY A 377 -3.85 -10.42 -17.08
C GLY A 377 -4.84 -9.26 -17.18
N GLY A 378 -4.66 -8.26 -16.33
CA GLY A 378 -5.45 -7.03 -16.35
C GLY A 378 -4.68 -5.91 -17.01
N ALA A 379 -5.31 -5.20 -17.94
CA ALA A 379 -4.80 -3.90 -18.37
C ALA A 379 -5.00 -2.92 -17.22
N SER A 380 -3.94 -2.24 -16.80
CA SER A 380 -4.02 -1.12 -15.85
C SER A 380 -4.04 0.18 -16.62
N THR A 381 -5.04 1.02 -16.36
CA THR A 381 -5.05 2.42 -16.77
C THR A 381 -4.81 3.27 -15.54
N TYR A 382 -3.67 3.96 -15.53
CA TYR A 382 -3.36 4.95 -14.51
C TYR A 382 -4.04 6.27 -14.88
N GLN A 383 -4.93 6.77 -14.01
CA GLN A 383 -5.52 8.10 -14.11
C GLN A 383 -4.75 9.04 -13.15
N PRO A 384 -3.83 9.89 -13.65
CA PRO A 384 -2.91 10.67 -12.81
C PRO A 384 -3.58 11.70 -11.90
N THR A 385 -4.84 12.02 -12.15
CA THR A 385 -5.57 13.16 -11.59
C THR A 385 -6.34 12.85 -10.31
N THR A 386 -6.58 11.58 -9.96
CA THR A 386 -7.52 11.21 -8.87
C THR A 386 -6.91 10.44 -7.68
N GLN A 387 -5.58 10.25 -7.62
CA GLN A 387 -4.91 9.36 -6.63
C GLN A 387 -5.51 7.94 -6.53
N THR A 388 -6.31 7.55 -7.52
CA THR A 388 -7.04 6.29 -7.55
C THR A 388 -6.47 5.46 -8.69
N VAL A 389 -6.12 4.21 -8.39
CA VAL A 389 -5.57 3.27 -9.37
C VAL A 389 -6.62 2.22 -9.69
N SER A 390 -6.80 1.93 -10.98
CA SER A 390 -7.77 0.97 -11.50
C SER A 390 -7.12 -0.25 -12.15
N ALA A 391 -7.64 -1.44 -11.84
CA ALA A 391 -7.35 -2.69 -12.55
C ALA A 391 -8.63 -3.28 -13.10
N ASN A 392 -8.57 -3.87 -14.29
CA ASN A 392 -9.71 -4.54 -14.90
C ASN A 392 -9.41 -6.00 -15.23
N THR A 393 -10.41 -6.87 -15.19
CA THR A 393 -10.31 -8.23 -15.73
C THR A 393 -11.59 -8.60 -16.49
N PHE A 394 -11.44 -9.45 -17.51
CA PHE A 394 -12.52 -9.86 -18.40
C PHE A 394 -12.93 -11.30 -18.10
N ILE A 395 -14.23 -11.55 -17.98
CA ILE A 395 -14.79 -12.88 -17.76
C ILE A 395 -15.78 -13.17 -18.87
N SER A 396 -15.55 -14.29 -19.57
CA SER A 396 -16.40 -14.75 -20.68
C SER A 396 -17.84 -15.03 -20.23
N GLU A 397 -18.78 -14.82 -21.14
CA GLU A 397 -20.24 -14.95 -20.99
C GLU A 397 -20.72 -16.28 -20.41
N GLU A 398 -19.98 -17.35 -20.69
CA GLU A 398 -20.38 -18.72 -20.35
C GLU A 398 -20.24 -19.03 -18.84
N TYR A 399 -19.61 -18.15 -18.06
CA TYR A 399 -19.25 -18.45 -16.69
C TYR A 399 -20.08 -17.70 -15.63
N LYS A 400 -21.12 -18.38 -15.13
CA LYS A 400 -21.88 -18.01 -13.92
C LYS A 400 -21.22 -18.55 -12.65
N GLY A 401 -21.32 -17.81 -11.55
CA GLY A 401 -20.94 -18.32 -10.23
C GLY A 401 -20.19 -17.31 -9.36
N THR A 402 -19.59 -17.84 -8.29
CA THR A 402 -18.80 -17.05 -7.33
C THR A 402 -17.32 -17.07 -7.69
N TYR A 403 -16.73 -15.88 -7.75
CA TYR A 403 -15.31 -15.66 -7.97
C TYR A 403 -14.69 -14.96 -6.78
N TRP A 404 -13.44 -15.28 -6.47
CA TRP A 404 -12.65 -14.57 -5.48
C TRP A 404 -11.42 -13.93 -6.12
N PHE A 405 -11.34 -12.60 -6.09
CA PHE A 405 -10.25 -11.85 -6.72
C PHE A 405 -9.34 -11.21 -5.68
N GLU A 406 -8.05 -11.16 -5.96
CA GLU A 406 -7.05 -10.46 -5.17
C GLU A 406 -6.28 -9.52 -6.11
N ILE A 407 -6.08 -8.27 -5.70
CA ILE A 407 -5.19 -7.34 -6.40
C ILE A 407 -3.79 -7.57 -5.91
N VAL A 408 -2.85 -7.76 -6.82
CA VAL A 408 -1.44 -7.96 -6.51
C VAL A 408 -0.65 -6.84 -7.15
N LEU A 409 0.20 -6.24 -6.35
CA LEU A 409 1.09 -5.19 -6.76
C LEU A 409 2.51 -5.73 -6.77
N GLU A 410 3.18 -5.58 -7.91
CA GLU A 410 4.49 -6.18 -8.17
C GLU A 410 5.53 -5.10 -8.51
N ASP A 411 6.80 -5.39 -8.21
CA ASP A 411 7.94 -4.58 -8.70
C ASP A 411 8.32 -4.97 -10.14
N ASP A 412 9.31 -4.27 -10.71
CA ASP A 412 9.83 -4.52 -12.07
C ASP A 412 10.38 -5.96 -12.27
N GLU A 413 10.64 -6.68 -11.18
CA GLU A 413 11.16 -8.05 -11.17
C GLU A 413 10.05 -9.09 -10.95
N GLY A 414 8.79 -8.66 -10.83
CA GLY A 414 7.63 -9.53 -10.60
C GLY A 414 7.50 -10.01 -9.15
N ASN A 415 8.14 -9.35 -8.18
CA ASN A 415 7.97 -9.68 -6.78
C ASN A 415 6.76 -8.96 -6.20
N GLU A 416 5.91 -9.69 -5.48
CA GLU A 416 4.79 -9.13 -4.74
C GLU A 416 5.25 -8.13 -3.68
N ILE A 417 4.89 -6.86 -3.88
CA ILE A 417 5.08 -5.77 -2.93
C ILE A 417 3.90 -5.76 -1.95
N MET A 418 2.68 -5.88 -2.48
CA MET A 418 1.42 -5.84 -1.72
C MET A 418 0.34 -6.68 -2.37
N HIS A 419 -0.67 -7.05 -1.59
CA HIS A 419 -1.89 -7.65 -2.10
C HIS A 419 -3.16 -7.12 -1.40
N SER A 420 -4.33 -7.25 -2.00
CA SER A 420 -5.59 -6.97 -1.32
C SER A 420 -6.09 -8.17 -0.52
N THR A 421 -7.00 -7.95 0.42
CA THR A 421 -7.86 -9.07 0.86
C THR A 421 -8.66 -9.59 -0.34
N PRO A 422 -8.89 -10.91 -0.47
CA PRO A 422 -9.72 -11.44 -1.54
C PRO A 422 -11.15 -10.87 -1.50
N VAL A 423 -11.64 -10.41 -2.65
CA VAL A 423 -13.00 -9.90 -2.84
C VAL A 423 -13.86 -10.93 -3.54
N LYS A 424 -15.04 -11.16 -2.99
CA LYS A 424 -16.05 -12.04 -3.56
C LYS A 424 -16.89 -11.30 -4.61
N ILE A 425 -17.04 -11.89 -5.78
CA ILE A 425 -17.91 -11.40 -6.86
C ILE A 425 -18.86 -12.52 -7.29
N GLU A 426 -20.14 -12.20 -7.46
CA GLU A 426 -21.16 -13.14 -7.94
C GLU A 426 -21.62 -12.71 -9.33
N LEU A 427 -21.50 -13.60 -10.32
CA LEU A 427 -21.94 -13.38 -11.69
C LEU A 427 -23.16 -14.26 -12.00
N SER A 428 -24.22 -13.63 -12.47
CA SER A 428 -25.49 -14.25 -12.83
C SER A 428 -25.45 -15.03 -14.15
N GLY A 429 -24.54 -14.67 -15.06
CA GLY A 429 -24.43 -15.19 -16.42
C GLY A 429 -25.14 -14.30 -17.45
N ILE A 430 -24.75 -14.42 -18.71
CA ILE A 430 -25.32 -13.65 -19.83
C ILE A 430 -26.27 -14.56 -20.62
N GLU A 431 -27.53 -14.13 -20.75
CA GLU A 431 -28.59 -14.84 -21.46
C GLU A 431 -28.80 -14.24 -22.87
N GLU A 432 -28.85 -15.11 -23.87
CA GLU A 432 -29.07 -14.72 -25.26
C GLU A 432 -30.42 -14.02 -25.44
N GLY A 433 -30.42 -12.87 -26.13
CA GLY A 433 -31.62 -12.10 -26.46
C GLY A 433 -32.09 -11.14 -25.36
N LEU A 434 -31.34 -11.00 -24.27
CA LEU A 434 -31.48 -9.88 -23.33
C LEU A 434 -30.54 -8.73 -23.68
N ILE A 435 -30.93 -7.52 -23.27
CA ILE A 435 -30.16 -6.29 -23.44
C ILE A 435 -29.45 -5.96 -22.13
N TYR A 436 -28.13 -5.81 -22.21
CA TYR A 436 -27.23 -5.52 -21.10
C TYR A 436 -26.58 -4.14 -21.18
N THR A 437 -26.42 -3.60 -22.39
CA THR A 437 -25.73 -2.32 -22.62
C THR A 437 -26.64 -1.25 -23.25
N SER A 438 -26.27 0.02 -23.10
CA SER A 438 -26.93 1.15 -23.77
C SER A 438 -26.86 1.02 -25.29
N GLU A 439 -25.74 0.55 -25.84
CA GLU A 439 -25.56 0.33 -27.28
C GLU A 439 -26.54 -0.73 -27.83
N GLN A 440 -26.70 -1.85 -27.12
CA GLN A 440 -27.71 -2.87 -27.47
C GLN A 440 -29.13 -2.30 -27.40
N LEU A 441 -29.40 -1.43 -26.42
CA LEU A 441 -30.68 -0.73 -26.31
C LEU A 441 -30.93 0.18 -27.52
N LEU A 442 -29.95 1.03 -27.88
CA LEU A 442 -30.04 1.93 -29.03
C LEU A 442 -30.32 1.14 -30.31
N LYS A 443 -29.59 0.04 -30.54
CA LYS A 443 -29.78 -0.84 -31.70
C LYS A 443 -31.17 -1.48 -31.73
N SER A 444 -31.61 -2.07 -30.62
CA SER A 444 -32.95 -2.69 -30.53
C SER A 444 -34.06 -1.69 -30.84
N VAL A 445 -33.97 -0.47 -30.30
CA VAL A 445 -34.97 0.59 -30.53
C VAL A 445 -34.92 1.10 -31.98
N ALA A 446 -33.72 1.26 -32.56
CA ALA A 446 -33.54 1.66 -33.97
C ALA A 446 -34.15 0.63 -34.94
N ASP A 447 -34.02 -0.66 -34.63
CA ASP A 447 -34.59 -1.77 -35.42
C ASP A 447 -36.11 -1.94 -35.20
N GLY A 448 -36.72 -1.16 -34.31
CA GLY A 448 -38.15 -1.25 -33.97
C GLY A 448 -38.52 -2.50 -33.16
N ILE A 449 -37.55 -3.12 -32.49
CA ILE A 449 -37.72 -4.32 -31.66
C ILE A 449 -37.94 -3.88 -30.21
N GLU A 450 -39.02 -4.35 -29.56
CA GLU A 450 -39.27 -4.05 -28.14
C GLU A 450 -38.13 -4.61 -27.26
N PRO A 451 -37.40 -3.76 -26.52
CA PRO A 451 -36.27 -4.16 -25.69
C PRO A 451 -36.66 -5.14 -24.58
N LYS A 452 -35.91 -6.26 -24.48
CA LYS A 452 -35.96 -7.18 -23.32
C LYS A 452 -34.72 -6.95 -22.47
N ILE A 453 -34.82 -6.04 -21.50
CA ILE A 453 -33.66 -5.63 -20.70
C ILE A 453 -33.41 -6.66 -19.59
N SER A 454 -32.14 -7.02 -19.41
CA SER A 454 -31.72 -7.94 -18.35
C SER A 454 -32.03 -7.37 -16.95
N PRO A 455 -32.48 -8.20 -15.98
CA PRO A 455 -32.59 -7.80 -14.59
C PRO A 455 -31.29 -7.28 -13.97
N ASP A 456 -30.14 -7.66 -14.52
CA ASP A 456 -28.83 -7.21 -14.04
C ASP A 456 -28.42 -5.85 -14.63
N ALA A 457 -29.07 -5.40 -15.70
CA ALA A 457 -28.79 -4.14 -16.39
C ALA A 457 -29.65 -2.99 -15.87
N GLN A 458 -29.52 -2.67 -14.58
CA GLN A 458 -30.37 -1.68 -13.89
C GLN A 458 -30.27 -0.28 -14.50
N GLU A 459 -29.08 0.15 -14.94
CA GLU A 459 -28.90 1.45 -15.58
C GLU A 459 -29.58 1.52 -16.95
N VAL A 460 -29.47 0.46 -17.75
CA VAL A 460 -30.15 0.36 -19.05
C VAL A 460 -31.68 0.33 -18.87
N LEU A 461 -32.17 -0.36 -17.84
CA LEU A 461 -33.60 -0.36 -17.51
C LEU A 461 -34.08 1.05 -17.10
N ALA A 462 -33.31 1.75 -16.28
CA ALA A 462 -33.60 3.12 -15.87
C ALA A 462 -33.58 4.08 -17.07
N LEU A 463 -32.57 3.97 -17.96
CA LEU A 463 -32.47 4.72 -19.20
C LEU A 463 -33.70 4.49 -20.09
N TYR A 464 -34.07 3.23 -20.34
CA TYR A 464 -35.20 2.89 -21.20
C TYR A 464 -36.53 3.43 -20.67
N ASN A 465 -36.79 3.27 -19.38
CA ASN A 465 -37.99 3.81 -18.75
C ASN A 465 -38.01 5.34 -18.79
N LYS A 466 -36.87 5.98 -18.48
CA LYS A 466 -36.74 7.44 -18.55
C LYS A 466 -36.98 7.96 -19.96
N ALA A 467 -36.41 7.32 -20.98
CA ALA A 467 -36.63 7.67 -22.37
C ALA A 467 -38.10 7.50 -22.79
N LYS A 468 -38.76 6.39 -22.39
CA LYS A 468 -40.20 6.18 -22.60
C LYS A 468 -41.04 7.31 -21.97
N ASP A 469 -40.76 7.66 -20.73
CA ASP A 469 -41.46 8.73 -20.01
C ASP A 469 -41.28 10.08 -20.73
N ILE A 470 -40.05 10.41 -21.11
CA ILE A 470 -39.73 11.63 -21.85
C ILE A 470 -40.53 11.69 -23.15
N VAL A 471 -40.43 10.67 -24.01
CA VAL A 471 -41.11 10.64 -25.31
C VAL A 471 -42.62 10.76 -25.13
N SER A 472 -43.22 10.05 -24.18
CA SER A 472 -44.65 10.16 -23.89
C SER A 472 -45.08 11.57 -23.44
N SER A 473 -44.17 12.28 -22.75
CA SER A 473 -44.43 13.62 -22.23
C SER A 473 -44.30 14.71 -23.30
N ILE A 474 -43.37 14.58 -24.26
CA ILE A 474 -43.07 15.63 -25.25
C ILE A 474 -43.64 15.34 -26.64
N VAL A 475 -43.82 14.07 -27.02
CA VAL A 475 -44.39 13.68 -28.32
C VAL A 475 -45.89 13.42 -28.18
N LYS A 476 -46.70 14.13 -28.97
CA LYS A 476 -48.17 14.03 -28.93
C LYS A 476 -48.73 13.46 -30.24
N PRO A 477 -49.87 12.75 -30.21
CA PRO A 477 -50.54 12.28 -31.42
C PRO A 477 -50.79 13.45 -32.40
N GLY A 478 -50.43 13.24 -33.67
CA GLY A 478 -50.62 14.22 -34.73
C GLY A 478 -49.47 15.23 -34.94
N MET A 479 -48.39 15.16 -34.14
CA MET A 479 -47.17 15.93 -34.42
C MET A 479 -46.50 15.48 -35.72
N SER A 480 -46.04 16.43 -36.54
CA SER A 480 -45.14 16.15 -37.67
C SER A 480 -43.76 15.73 -37.17
N ASP A 481 -42.94 15.12 -38.05
CA ASP A 481 -41.60 14.69 -37.66
C ASP A 481 -40.73 15.88 -37.23
N LEU A 482 -40.85 17.03 -37.90
CA LEU A 482 -40.19 18.28 -37.46
C LEU A 482 -40.64 18.74 -36.05
N GLN A 483 -41.92 18.59 -35.71
CA GLN A 483 -42.43 18.97 -34.39
C GLN A 483 -41.89 18.05 -33.29
N LYS A 484 -41.79 16.74 -33.58
CA LYS A 484 -41.21 15.76 -32.67
C LYS A 484 -39.71 15.98 -32.49
N GLU A 485 -38.97 16.17 -33.59
CA GLU A 485 -37.53 16.45 -33.58
C GLU A 485 -37.24 17.68 -32.73
N LYS A 486 -37.97 18.79 -32.96
CA LYS A 486 -37.82 20.01 -32.16
C LYS A 486 -38.09 19.75 -30.68
N ALA A 487 -39.16 19.02 -30.35
CA ALA A 487 -39.49 18.73 -28.96
C ALA A 487 -38.41 17.89 -28.26
N ILE A 488 -37.82 16.92 -28.97
CA ILE A 488 -36.73 16.08 -28.48
C ILE A 488 -35.45 16.90 -28.29
N HIS A 489 -35.04 17.66 -29.31
CA HIS A 489 -33.91 18.58 -29.24
C HIS A 489 -34.03 19.52 -28.04
N ASP A 490 -35.18 20.21 -27.92
CA ASP A 490 -35.41 21.14 -26.82
C ASP A 490 -35.34 20.45 -25.47
N TYR A 491 -35.83 19.21 -25.36
CA TYR A 491 -35.73 18.46 -24.12
C TYR A 491 -34.27 18.16 -23.78
N VAL A 492 -33.50 17.60 -24.71
CA VAL A 492 -32.10 17.22 -24.48
C VAL A 492 -31.27 18.43 -24.06
N VAL A 493 -31.36 19.54 -24.82
CA VAL A 493 -30.61 20.77 -24.54
C VAL A 493 -31.00 21.40 -23.19
N ASN A 494 -32.28 21.43 -22.85
CA ASN A 494 -32.72 22.07 -21.59
C ASN A 494 -32.51 21.20 -20.34
N ASN A 495 -32.27 19.89 -20.50
CA ASN A 495 -32.18 18.96 -19.37
C ASN A 495 -30.83 18.26 -19.25
N THR A 496 -29.88 18.55 -20.14
CA THR A 496 -28.52 18.00 -20.07
C THR A 496 -27.52 19.15 -19.90
N LYS A 497 -26.49 18.93 -19.10
CA LYS A 497 -25.38 19.87 -18.94
C LYS A 497 -24.10 19.26 -19.49
N TYR A 498 -23.33 20.03 -20.26
CA TYR A 498 -22.04 19.56 -20.73
C TYR A 498 -21.08 19.36 -19.56
N ASP A 499 -20.42 18.19 -19.49
CA ASP A 499 -19.47 17.83 -18.43
C ASP A 499 -18.11 18.54 -18.58
N LYS A 500 -18.16 19.87 -18.56
CA LYS A 500 -17.04 20.72 -18.94
C LYS A 500 -15.87 20.63 -17.96
N GLU A 501 -16.16 20.53 -16.66
CA GLU A 501 -15.14 20.45 -15.63
C GLU A 501 -14.33 19.16 -15.74
N ASN A 502 -14.99 18.01 -15.88
CA ASN A 502 -14.28 16.76 -16.07
C ASN A 502 -13.61 16.66 -17.43
N TYR A 503 -14.21 17.26 -18.48
CA TYR A 503 -13.58 17.35 -19.79
C TYR A 503 -12.27 18.13 -19.74
N ASP A 504 -12.26 19.32 -19.14
CA ASP A 504 -11.06 20.17 -19.04
C ASP A 504 -9.98 19.54 -18.14
N ASN A 505 -10.39 18.72 -17.17
CA ASN A 505 -9.49 18.00 -16.26
C ASN A 505 -9.06 16.61 -16.76
N ASN A 506 -9.58 16.15 -17.90
CA ASN A 506 -9.36 14.80 -18.43
C ASN A 506 -9.77 13.68 -17.44
N THR A 507 -10.92 13.88 -16.77
CA THR A 507 -11.51 13.00 -15.74
C THR A 507 -12.96 12.62 -16.04
N ILE A 508 -13.35 12.60 -17.31
CA ILE A 508 -14.75 12.33 -17.72
C ILE A 508 -15.13 10.92 -17.25
N PRO A 509 -16.21 10.77 -16.45
CA PRO A 509 -16.69 9.47 -16.01
C PRO A 509 -17.32 8.72 -17.19
N GLN A 510 -17.31 7.39 -17.16
CA GLN A 510 -17.72 6.56 -18.30
C GLN A 510 -19.18 6.82 -18.71
N GLU A 511 -20.07 7.02 -17.74
CA GLU A 511 -21.47 7.33 -17.97
C GLU A 511 -21.69 8.67 -18.68
N SER A 512 -20.74 9.61 -18.64
CA SER A 512 -20.87 10.88 -19.39
C SER A 512 -20.74 10.68 -20.91
N TYR A 513 -20.27 9.51 -21.37
CA TYR A 513 -20.16 9.17 -22.79
C TYR A 513 -21.41 8.54 -23.39
N ASP A 514 -22.46 8.26 -22.60
CA ASP A 514 -23.64 7.54 -23.08
C ASP A 514 -24.98 8.28 -22.84
N ALA A 515 -26.06 7.71 -23.37
CA ALA A 515 -27.41 8.25 -23.20
C ALA A 515 -27.90 8.26 -21.73
N TYR A 516 -27.36 7.41 -20.85
CA TYR A 516 -27.72 7.37 -19.42
C TYR A 516 -27.21 8.60 -18.69
N GLY A 517 -25.96 9.02 -18.94
CA GLY A 517 -25.43 10.28 -18.45
C GLY A 517 -26.33 11.46 -18.83
N ALA A 518 -26.70 11.54 -20.11
CA ALA A 518 -27.53 12.63 -20.60
C ALA A 518 -28.97 12.63 -20.04
N LEU A 519 -29.68 11.50 -20.10
CA LEU A 519 -31.13 11.47 -19.78
C LEU A 519 -31.45 11.20 -18.30
N VAL A 520 -30.56 10.52 -17.57
CA VAL A 520 -30.79 10.12 -16.18
C VAL A 520 -29.96 10.97 -15.21
N LYS A 521 -28.68 11.20 -15.52
CA LYS A 521 -27.79 12.04 -14.69
C LYS A 521 -27.83 13.52 -15.06
N ASN A 522 -28.41 13.87 -16.21
CA ASN A 522 -28.47 15.23 -16.75
C ASN A 522 -27.07 15.83 -17.01
N THR A 523 -26.05 15.00 -17.26
CA THR A 523 -24.68 15.45 -17.51
C THR A 523 -23.98 14.51 -18.49
N ALA A 524 -23.41 15.04 -19.57
CA ALA A 524 -22.76 14.24 -20.61
C ALA A 524 -21.74 15.05 -21.43
N VAL A 525 -20.95 14.35 -22.26
CA VAL A 525 -20.18 14.94 -23.37
C VAL A 525 -20.82 14.63 -24.72
N CYS A 526 -20.21 15.10 -25.82
CA CYS A 526 -20.80 15.05 -27.17
C CYS A 526 -21.40 13.70 -27.58
N GLN A 527 -20.75 12.58 -27.24
CA GLN A 527 -21.27 11.24 -27.52
C GLN A 527 -22.58 10.96 -26.77
N GLY A 528 -22.65 11.24 -25.47
CA GLY A 528 -23.86 11.01 -24.68
C GLY A 528 -25.04 11.86 -25.14
N TYR A 529 -24.79 13.09 -25.60
CA TYR A 529 -25.82 13.93 -26.24
C TYR A 529 -26.34 13.30 -27.54
N ALA A 530 -25.44 12.82 -28.41
CA ALA A 530 -25.81 12.22 -29.68
C ALA A 530 -26.58 10.91 -29.50
N GLU A 531 -26.19 10.08 -28.52
CA GLU A 531 -26.87 8.83 -28.19
C GLU A 531 -28.26 9.07 -27.57
N ALA A 532 -28.37 10.02 -26.63
CA ALA A 532 -29.66 10.39 -26.04
C ALA A 532 -30.65 10.90 -27.08
N THR A 533 -30.18 11.78 -27.98
CA THR A 533 -30.97 12.30 -29.09
C THR A 533 -31.40 11.18 -30.03
N SER A 534 -30.47 10.27 -30.37
CA SER A 534 -30.77 9.13 -31.24
C SER A 534 -31.82 8.20 -30.63
N LEU A 535 -31.68 7.86 -29.34
CA LEU A 535 -32.62 7.00 -28.62
C LEU A 535 -34.04 7.59 -28.62
N LEU A 536 -34.17 8.87 -28.28
CA LEU A 536 -35.47 9.55 -28.23
C LEU A 536 -36.10 9.69 -29.63
N LEU A 537 -35.30 9.99 -30.67
CA LEU A 537 -35.77 10.06 -32.07
C LEU A 537 -36.27 8.71 -32.56
N ASN A 538 -35.50 7.64 -32.32
CA ASN A 538 -35.91 6.28 -32.71
C ASN A 538 -37.20 5.86 -32.00
N MET A 539 -37.34 6.14 -30.70
CA MET A 539 -38.59 5.90 -29.95
C MET A 539 -39.78 6.72 -30.47
N ALA A 540 -39.53 7.90 -31.05
CA ALA A 540 -40.55 8.74 -31.67
C ALA A 540 -40.86 8.36 -33.14
N GLY A 541 -40.20 7.31 -33.65
CA GLY A 541 -40.34 6.81 -35.02
C GLY A 541 -39.62 7.66 -36.06
N ILE A 542 -38.58 8.41 -35.66
CA ILE A 542 -37.76 9.23 -36.57
C ILE A 542 -36.43 8.54 -36.80
N GLU A 543 -36.20 8.14 -38.05
CA GLU A 543 -34.93 7.56 -38.49
C GLU A 543 -33.80 8.58 -38.33
N ASN A 544 -32.71 8.17 -37.71
CA ASN A 544 -31.52 8.99 -37.52
C ASN A 544 -30.25 8.12 -37.45
N ILE A 545 -29.10 8.76 -37.58
CA ILE A 545 -27.77 8.13 -37.58
C ILE A 545 -26.85 8.98 -36.69
N ILE A 546 -26.10 8.34 -35.80
CA ILE A 546 -25.02 9.01 -35.05
C ILE A 546 -23.80 9.13 -35.97
N VAL A 547 -23.24 10.32 -36.05
CA VAL A 547 -22.04 10.64 -36.82
C VAL A 547 -20.88 10.84 -35.87
N SER A 548 -19.76 10.18 -36.14
CA SER A 548 -18.47 10.43 -35.47
C SER A 548 -17.51 11.13 -36.43
N GLY A 549 -16.81 12.15 -35.92
CA GLY A 549 -15.85 12.92 -36.70
C GLY A 549 -15.05 13.89 -35.83
N ASP A 550 -14.57 14.97 -36.44
CA ASP A 550 -13.86 16.05 -35.76
C ASP A 550 -14.64 17.36 -35.85
N ALA A 551 -14.52 18.22 -34.84
CA ALA A 551 -15.10 19.56 -34.88
C ALA A 551 -14.14 20.64 -34.36
N ASN A 552 -14.22 21.83 -34.97
CA ASN A 552 -13.38 23.00 -34.66
C ASN A 552 -14.22 24.11 -34.00
N ASN A 553 -14.00 24.34 -32.71
CA ASN A 553 -14.70 25.36 -31.92
C ASN A 553 -14.13 26.79 -32.10
N GLY A 554 -13.19 26.98 -33.03
CA GLY A 554 -12.49 28.26 -33.27
C GLY A 554 -11.16 28.40 -32.53
N ILE A 555 -10.81 27.44 -31.65
CA ILE A 555 -9.55 27.41 -30.88
C ILE A 555 -8.84 26.07 -31.08
N THR A 556 -9.56 24.96 -30.95
CA THR A 556 -9.01 23.60 -31.00
C THR A 556 -9.84 22.69 -31.90
N MET A 557 -9.18 21.73 -32.55
CA MET A 557 -9.82 20.59 -33.19
C MET A 557 -9.91 19.44 -32.18
N GLY A 558 -11.04 18.75 -32.10
CA GLY A 558 -11.19 17.56 -31.28
C GLY A 558 -12.24 16.61 -31.84
N GLY A 559 -12.17 15.35 -31.41
CA GLY A 559 -13.19 14.35 -31.74
C GLY A 559 -14.57 14.80 -31.23
N HIS A 560 -15.60 14.57 -32.03
CA HIS A 560 -16.96 15.03 -31.78
C HIS A 560 -17.99 14.06 -32.35
N ALA A 561 -19.16 14.00 -31.73
CA ALA A 561 -20.29 13.18 -32.15
C ALA A 561 -21.58 14.01 -32.22
N TRP A 562 -22.38 13.76 -33.26
CA TRP A 562 -23.66 14.45 -33.51
C TRP A 562 -24.61 13.53 -34.30
N ASN A 563 -25.75 14.02 -34.76
CA ASN A 563 -26.75 13.22 -35.47
C ASN A 563 -26.99 13.70 -36.92
N ILE A 564 -27.39 12.78 -37.79
CA ILE A 564 -28.12 13.05 -39.02
C ILE A 564 -29.54 12.50 -38.83
N VAL A 565 -30.55 13.32 -39.10
CA VAL A 565 -31.96 13.04 -38.84
C VAL A 565 -32.74 13.09 -40.15
N LYS A 566 -33.70 12.18 -40.31
CA LYS A 566 -34.56 12.12 -41.50
C LYS A 566 -35.90 12.79 -41.24
N ILE A 567 -36.12 13.94 -41.87
CA ILE A 567 -37.36 14.71 -41.76
C ILE A 567 -38.03 14.77 -43.14
N ASP A 568 -39.29 14.35 -43.21
CA ASP A 568 -40.08 14.32 -44.46
C ASP A 568 -39.34 13.63 -45.64
N GLY A 569 -38.55 12.60 -45.33
CA GLY A 569 -37.82 11.79 -46.30
C GLY A 569 -36.46 12.36 -46.75
N LYS A 570 -36.01 13.49 -46.20
CA LYS A 570 -34.70 14.10 -46.45
C LYS A 570 -33.83 14.06 -45.20
N TYR A 571 -32.50 13.97 -45.39
CA TYR A 571 -31.53 13.93 -44.30
C TYR A 571 -30.95 15.31 -44.02
N TYR A 572 -30.78 15.61 -42.74
CA TYR A 572 -30.22 16.86 -42.23
C TYR A 572 -29.35 16.59 -41.01
N HIS A 573 -28.34 17.44 -40.78
CA HIS A 573 -27.55 17.35 -39.56
C HIS A 573 -28.23 18.04 -38.38
N LEU A 574 -28.11 17.43 -37.21
CA LEU A 574 -28.56 17.94 -35.92
C LEU A 574 -27.43 17.77 -34.90
N ASP A 575 -27.03 18.85 -34.22
CA ASP A 575 -26.06 18.79 -33.12
C ASP A 575 -26.61 19.44 -31.86
N THR A 576 -27.21 18.62 -31.00
CA THR A 576 -27.73 19.04 -29.70
C THR A 576 -26.64 19.49 -28.72
N THR A 577 -25.39 19.07 -28.92
CA THR A 577 -24.27 19.48 -28.05
C THR A 577 -23.90 20.93 -28.31
N TRP A 578 -23.77 21.32 -29.58
CA TRP A 578 -23.41 22.69 -29.96
C TRP A 578 -24.62 23.64 -29.96
N ASP A 579 -25.84 23.10 -29.95
CA ASP A 579 -27.07 23.87 -29.67
C ASP A 579 -27.37 24.05 -28.17
N ASP A 580 -26.56 23.46 -27.28
CA ASP A 580 -26.52 23.68 -25.83
C ASP A 580 -25.33 24.59 -25.41
N PRO A 581 -25.34 25.89 -25.77
CA PRO A 581 -24.29 26.80 -25.35
C PRO A 581 -24.37 27.07 -23.84
N VAL A 582 -23.28 26.71 -23.15
CA VAL A 582 -22.97 27.27 -21.83
C VAL A 582 -22.59 28.73 -22.01
N THR A 583 -23.42 29.64 -21.53
CA THR A 583 -23.08 31.07 -21.53
C THR A 583 -22.05 31.40 -20.45
N SER A 584 -21.37 32.55 -20.56
CA SER A 584 -20.25 32.91 -19.68
C SER A 584 -20.62 33.09 -18.20
N ASP A 585 -21.92 33.11 -17.86
CA ASP A 585 -22.43 33.14 -16.48
C ASP A 585 -22.85 31.75 -15.96
N GLY A 586 -22.69 30.69 -16.76
CA GLY A 586 -22.97 29.30 -16.39
C GLY A 586 -24.40 28.84 -16.66
N HIS A 587 -25.24 29.65 -17.32
CA HIS A 587 -26.58 29.25 -17.75
C HIS A 587 -26.59 28.71 -19.18
N ASN A 588 -27.33 27.61 -19.42
CA ASN A 588 -27.56 27.08 -20.76
C ASN A 588 -28.63 27.90 -21.47
N VAL A 589 -28.40 28.27 -22.73
CA VAL A 589 -29.39 28.95 -23.57
C VAL A 589 -29.77 28.04 -24.71
N LEU A 590 -31.05 27.70 -24.83
CA LEU A 590 -31.54 26.93 -25.97
C LEU A 590 -31.28 27.67 -27.29
N THR A 591 -30.48 27.08 -28.19
CA THR A 591 -30.25 27.61 -29.54
C THR A 591 -30.65 26.62 -30.63
N TYR A 592 -30.61 27.05 -31.88
CA TYR A 592 -30.98 26.25 -33.06
C TYR A 592 -30.00 26.48 -34.22
N ASN A 593 -28.76 26.80 -33.88
CA ASN A 593 -27.70 27.12 -34.84
C ASN A 593 -27.21 25.88 -35.58
N TYR A 594 -27.36 24.70 -34.97
CA TYR A 594 -26.97 23.40 -35.50
C TYR A 594 -28.18 22.47 -35.72
N PHE A 595 -29.36 23.06 -35.85
CA PHE A 595 -30.61 22.36 -36.13
C PHE A 595 -30.83 22.23 -37.64
N ASN A 596 -31.02 21.02 -38.16
CA ASN A 596 -31.28 20.74 -39.58
C ASN A 596 -30.35 21.45 -40.59
N LEU A 597 -29.02 21.26 -40.41
CA LEU A 597 -27.98 21.79 -41.30
C LEU A 597 -27.77 20.92 -42.55
N SER A 598 -27.42 21.56 -43.66
CA SER A 598 -26.85 20.88 -44.83
C SER A 598 -25.37 20.52 -44.62
N ASP A 599 -24.85 19.61 -45.44
CA ASP A 599 -23.42 19.29 -45.56
C ASP A 599 -22.54 20.54 -45.67
N SER A 600 -23.01 21.53 -46.44
CA SER A 600 -22.26 22.77 -46.68
C SER A 600 -22.28 23.70 -45.48
N GLU A 601 -23.30 23.63 -44.63
CA GLU A 601 -23.42 24.47 -43.45
C GLU A 601 -22.62 23.92 -42.29
N ILE A 602 -22.83 22.64 -41.95
CA ILE A 602 -22.12 22.01 -40.84
C ILE A 602 -20.64 21.78 -41.18
N GLY A 603 -20.32 21.55 -42.45
CA GLY A 603 -18.95 21.39 -42.96
C GLY A 603 -18.04 22.61 -42.81
N LYS A 604 -18.55 23.74 -42.28
CA LYS A 604 -17.73 24.91 -41.93
C LYS A 604 -16.85 24.66 -40.71
N ASN A 605 -17.29 23.80 -39.80
CA ASN A 605 -16.60 23.51 -38.54
C ASN A 605 -16.69 22.05 -38.10
N HIS A 606 -17.45 21.20 -38.78
CA HIS A 606 -17.47 19.75 -38.56
C HIS A 606 -16.89 19.01 -39.77
N PHE A 607 -16.16 17.93 -39.50
CA PHE A 607 -15.46 17.14 -40.51
C PHE A 607 -15.74 15.65 -40.26
N TRP A 608 -16.24 14.96 -41.29
CA TRP A 608 -16.58 13.53 -41.24
C TRP A 608 -16.29 12.85 -42.57
N GLU A 609 -16.21 11.52 -42.55
CA GLU A 609 -16.06 10.73 -43.77
C GLU A 609 -17.40 10.61 -44.50
N LYS A 610 -17.63 11.52 -45.47
CA LYS A 610 -18.90 11.61 -46.21
C LYS A 610 -19.34 10.30 -46.89
N SER A 611 -18.42 9.42 -47.27
CA SER A 611 -18.74 8.11 -47.87
C SER A 611 -19.49 7.16 -46.93
N GLN A 612 -19.42 7.39 -45.62
CA GLN A 612 -20.05 6.52 -44.61
C GLN A 612 -21.49 6.92 -44.27
N TYR A 613 -21.96 8.09 -44.73
CA TYR A 613 -23.24 8.67 -44.29
C TYR A 613 -24.09 9.17 -45.47
N PRO A 614 -25.42 9.25 -45.33
CA PRO A 614 -26.27 9.84 -46.36
C PRO A 614 -25.97 11.35 -46.52
N ALA A 615 -26.08 11.84 -47.76
CA ALA A 615 -25.86 13.25 -48.06
C ALA A 615 -27.01 14.14 -47.55
N CYS A 616 -26.66 15.31 -47.00
CA CYS A 616 -27.60 16.35 -46.56
C CYS A 616 -27.47 17.58 -47.49
N PRO A 617 -28.02 17.57 -48.73
CA PRO A 617 -27.69 18.56 -49.75
C PRO A 617 -28.31 19.95 -49.53
N ASP A 618 -29.46 20.00 -48.86
CA ASP A 618 -30.28 21.21 -48.73
C ASP A 618 -30.35 21.66 -47.26
N THR A 619 -30.42 22.97 -47.01
CA THR A 619 -30.79 23.52 -45.70
C THR A 619 -32.19 23.06 -45.32
N GLY A 620 -32.33 22.46 -44.14
CA GLY A 620 -33.60 21.94 -43.65
C GLY A 620 -34.46 22.97 -42.91
N PRO A 621 -35.68 22.58 -42.50
CA PRO A 621 -36.57 23.44 -41.73
C PRO A 621 -36.04 23.67 -40.31
N ARG A 622 -36.06 24.93 -39.85
CA ARG A 622 -35.54 25.34 -38.53
C ARG A 622 -36.54 26.24 -37.77
N PRO A 623 -36.57 26.18 -36.44
CA PRO A 623 -37.29 27.16 -35.62
C PRO A 623 -36.76 28.59 -35.87
N SER A 624 -37.62 29.61 -35.80
CA SER A 624 -37.18 31.00 -35.90
C SER A 624 -36.33 31.39 -34.69
N THR A 625 -35.12 31.91 -34.92
CA THR A 625 -34.23 32.46 -33.89
C THR A 625 -34.78 33.80 -33.37
N THR A 626 -35.83 33.77 -32.55
CA THR A 626 -36.15 34.94 -31.71
C THR A 626 -35.12 35.01 -30.60
N HIS A 627 -34.12 35.88 -30.79
CA HIS A 627 -33.21 36.32 -29.73
C HIS A 627 -34.03 36.67 -28.47
N LEU A 628 -33.87 35.89 -27.40
CA LEU A 628 -34.19 36.31 -26.04
C LEU A 628 -32.95 36.98 -25.44
#